data_AF-A0A2G9T6H5-F1
#
_entry.id   AF-A0A2G9T6H5-F1
#
_cell.length_a   1.000
_cell.length_b   1.000
_cell.length_c   1.000
_cell.angle_alpha   90.00
_cell.angle_beta   90.00
_cell.angle_gamma   90.00
#
_symmetry.space_group_name_H-M   'P 1'
#
loop_
_entity.id
_entity.type
_entity.pdbx_description
1 polymer ?
#
loop_
_entity_poly.entity_id
_entity_poly.type
_entity_poly.pdbx_seq_one_letter_code
_entity_poly.pdbx_strand_id
1 'polypeptide(L)'
;GESGSPDTARDPRGFAVKFYTEEGNWDLVANNTPLFFVRDPIMFPNFIHALKRNPQTHLRDANAIWDFWGLRPESTHQVMFLMSDRGTPDGFRFMHGYGGHAFKMVNAQGEPIYCKFHFRAEKIKNLSAKEALRLGGEDPDYAIKDLYNAIEKGEYPKWTLCIQLMTFEQAAAFPMNPFDITKIWPHKEYPLIPVGTMTLNRNPKNYFAE
;
A
#
# COMPACT_ATOMS: atom_id res chain seq x y z
N GLY A 1 -3.69 -6.31 -11.73
CA GLY A 1 -3.57 -7.21 -12.90
C GLY A 1 -2.99 -6.45 -14.06
N GLU A 2 -3.36 -6.76 -15.30
CA GLU A 2 -3.16 -5.85 -16.45
C GLU A 2 -4.20 -4.71 -16.43
N SER A 3 -4.12 -3.76 -17.35
CA SER A 3 -4.93 -2.53 -17.33
C SER A 3 -6.45 -2.75 -17.35
N GLY A 4 -6.94 -3.85 -17.93
CA GLY A 4 -8.36 -4.21 -17.94
C GLY A 4 -8.78 -5.19 -16.83
N SER A 5 -7.93 -5.42 -15.82
CA SER A 5 -8.29 -6.33 -14.72
C SER A 5 -9.21 -5.64 -13.70
N PRO A 6 -10.16 -6.37 -13.08
CA PRO A 6 -11.14 -5.76 -12.18
C PRO A 6 -10.48 -5.16 -10.92
N ASP A 7 -10.91 -3.95 -10.56
CA ASP A 7 -10.49 -3.17 -9.39
C ASP A 7 -10.69 -3.90 -8.06
N THR A 8 -11.63 -4.85 -8.02
CA THR A 8 -12.00 -5.60 -6.82
C THR A 8 -11.20 -6.89 -6.63
N ALA A 9 -10.28 -7.23 -7.54
CA ALA A 9 -9.44 -8.42 -7.43
C ALA A 9 -8.62 -8.41 -6.12
N ARG A 10 -8.45 -9.55 -5.45
CA ARG A 10 -7.62 -9.62 -4.23
C ARG A 10 -6.16 -9.30 -4.57
N ASP A 11 -5.64 -8.19 -4.06
CA ASP A 11 -4.29 -7.68 -4.34
C ASP A 11 -3.92 -6.60 -3.29
N PRO A 12 -2.65 -6.32 -2.97
CA PRO A 12 -2.31 -5.05 -2.38
C PRO A 12 -2.74 -3.91 -3.31
N ARG A 13 -3.09 -2.76 -2.75
CA ARG A 13 -3.39 -1.56 -3.54
C ARG A 13 -2.23 -0.58 -3.45
N GLY A 14 -1.81 -0.07 -4.59
CA GLY A 14 -0.89 1.06 -4.66
C GLY A 14 -1.52 2.30 -4.02
N PHE A 15 -0.68 3.09 -3.34
CA PHE A 15 -1.03 4.38 -2.75
C PHE A 15 0.14 5.33 -3.05
N ALA A 16 0.22 5.87 -4.25
CA ALA A 16 1.32 6.74 -4.66
C ALA A 16 0.92 8.20 -4.53
N VAL A 17 1.72 8.99 -3.80
CA VAL A 17 1.49 10.42 -3.61
C VAL A 17 2.72 11.19 -4.08
N LYS A 18 2.48 12.21 -4.92
CA LYS A 18 3.48 13.20 -5.33
C LYS A 18 3.19 14.53 -4.66
N PHE A 19 4.15 15.03 -3.90
CA PHE A 19 4.14 16.36 -3.30
C PHE A 19 4.93 17.31 -4.20
N TYR A 20 4.27 18.35 -4.69
CA TYR A 20 4.92 19.44 -5.40
C TYR A 20 5.40 20.47 -4.37
N THR A 21 6.63 20.33 -3.90
CA THR A 21 7.22 21.22 -2.89
C THR A 21 8.02 22.33 -3.56
N GLU A 22 8.38 23.36 -2.80
CA GLU A 22 9.24 24.46 -3.27
C GLU A 22 10.69 23.99 -3.55
N GLU A 23 11.07 22.82 -3.04
CA GLU A 23 12.39 22.20 -3.23
C GLU A 23 12.38 21.05 -4.26
N GLY A 24 11.26 20.88 -4.96
CA GLY A 24 11.08 19.88 -6.00
C GLY A 24 9.98 18.87 -5.72
N ASN A 25 9.90 17.85 -6.57
CA ASN A 25 8.90 16.80 -6.39
C ASN A 25 9.38 15.79 -5.36
N TRP A 26 8.57 15.56 -4.33
CA TRP A 26 8.79 14.47 -3.39
C TRP A 26 7.72 13.39 -3.59
N ASP A 27 8.15 12.18 -3.92
CA ASP A 27 7.27 11.03 -4.14
C ASP A 27 7.30 10.07 -2.96
N LEU A 28 6.13 9.84 -2.37
CA LEU A 28 5.90 8.76 -1.43
C LEU A 28 5.10 7.65 -2.13
N VAL A 29 5.84 6.72 -2.72
CA VAL A 29 5.28 5.57 -3.44
C VAL A 29 5.00 4.44 -2.44
N ALA A 30 3.74 4.34 -2.03
CA ALA A 30 3.29 3.50 -0.93
C ALA A 30 2.29 2.43 -1.39
N ASN A 31 1.86 1.59 -0.44
CA ASN A 31 0.77 0.61 -0.61
C ASN A 31 -0.27 0.75 0.50
N ASN A 32 -1.41 0.06 0.38
CA ASN A 32 -2.42 -0.05 1.43
C ASN A 32 -2.09 -1.06 2.55
N THR A 33 -0.84 -1.55 2.56
CA THR A 33 -0.28 -2.46 3.57
C THR A 33 1.02 -1.86 4.12
N PRO A 34 1.30 -1.98 5.44
CA PRO A 34 2.56 -1.53 6.03
C PRO A 34 3.75 -2.46 5.76
N LEU A 35 3.55 -3.52 4.96
CA LEU A 35 4.45 -4.65 4.78
C LEU A 35 4.60 -4.99 3.30
N PHE A 36 5.57 -5.85 2.99
CA PHE A 36 5.70 -6.45 1.65
C PHE A 36 6.10 -7.93 1.71
N PHE A 37 5.99 -8.63 0.58
CA PHE A 37 6.19 -10.09 0.51
C PHE A 37 7.66 -10.52 0.57
N VAL A 38 8.56 -9.67 0.09
CA VAL A 38 9.99 -9.95 0.00
C VAL A 38 10.77 -8.82 0.65
N ARG A 39 11.86 -9.19 1.32
CA ARG A 39 12.80 -8.25 1.97
C ARG A 39 14.11 -8.07 1.20
N ASP A 40 14.29 -8.83 0.13
CA ASP A 40 15.43 -8.74 -0.77
C ASP A 40 14.92 -8.35 -2.17
N PRO A 41 15.38 -7.23 -2.75
CA PRO A 41 14.92 -6.76 -4.06
C PRO A 41 15.24 -7.74 -5.20
N ILE A 42 16.25 -8.60 -5.07
CA ILE A 42 16.59 -9.61 -6.08
C ILE A 42 15.41 -10.57 -6.32
N MET A 43 14.57 -10.78 -5.30
CA MET A 43 13.41 -11.67 -5.39
C MET A 43 12.17 -11.00 -5.99
N PHE A 44 12.17 -9.67 -6.18
CA PHE A 44 11.00 -8.95 -6.66
C PHE A 44 10.53 -9.42 -8.05
N PRO A 45 11.41 -9.60 -9.06
CA PRO A 45 10.98 -10.13 -10.36
C PRO A 45 10.38 -11.53 -10.25
N ASN A 46 10.97 -12.41 -9.44
CA ASN A 46 10.48 -13.78 -9.22
C ASN A 46 9.07 -13.77 -8.60
N PHE A 47 8.85 -12.93 -7.58
CA PHE A 47 7.54 -12.73 -6.97
C PHE A 47 6.51 -12.24 -7.98
N ILE A 48 6.85 -11.20 -8.76
CA ILE A 48 5.92 -10.62 -9.74
C ILE A 48 5.61 -11.60 -10.87
N HIS A 49 6.57 -12.42 -11.32
CA HIS A 49 6.31 -13.48 -12.29
C HIS A 49 5.35 -14.54 -11.73
N ALA A 50 5.58 -15.02 -10.51
CA ALA A 50 4.71 -15.99 -9.85
C ALA A 50 3.28 -15.45 -9.66
N LEU A 51 3.13 -14.14 -9.42
CA LEU A 51 1.83 -13.50 -9.30
C LEU A 51 1.11 -13.33 -10.64
N LYS A 52 1.84 -13.16 -11.76
CA LYS A 52 1.28 -12.86 -13.09
C LYS A 52 0.82 -14.14 -13.81
N ARG A 53 1.16 -14.27 -15.08
CA ARG A 53 0.65 -15.31 -15.99
C ARG A 53 1.72 -16.34 -16.22
N ASN A 54 1.32 -17.61 -16.25
CA ASN A 54 2.18 -18.70 -16.63
C ASN A 54 2.74 -18.43 -18.05
N PRO A 55 4.06 -18.59 -18.26
CA PRO A 55 4.71 -18.21 -19.52
C PRO A 55 4.30 -19.09 -20.71
N GLN A 56 3.79 -20.30 -20.48
CA GLN A 56 3.35 -21.21 -21.53
C GLN A 56 1.87 -21.01 -21.88
N THR A 57 1.00 -20.85 -20.89
CA THR A 57 -0.46 -20.82 -21.10
C THR A 57 -1.06 -19.43 -21.10
N HIS A 58 -0.31 -18.43 -20.63
CA HIS A 58 -0.79 -17.06 -20.40
C HIS A 58 -1.98 -16.96 -19.42
N LEU A 59 -2.24 -18.00 -18.63
CA LEU A 59 -3.27 -18.04 -17.59
C LEU A 59 -2.68 -17.69 -16.23
N ARG A 60 -3.53 -17.23 -15.29
CA ARG A 60 -3.15 -17.17 -13.86
C ARG A 60 -2.93 -18.59 -13.34
N ASP A 61 -1.93 -18.75 -12.48
CA ASP A 61 -1.52 -20.06 -11.97
C ASP A 61 -1.41 -20.01 -10.44
N ALA A 62 -2.37 -20.66 -9.78
CA ALA A 62 -2.38 -20.72 -8.31
C ALA A 62 -1.22 -21.55 -7.77
N ASN A 63 -0.73 -22.55 -8.51
CA ASN A 63 0.41 -23.35 -8.07
C ASN A 63 1.68 -22.50 -8.04
N ALA A 64 1.88 -21.63 -9.04
CA ALA A 64 3.06 -20.76 -9.11
C ALA A 64 3.16 -19.80 -7.91
N ILE A 65 2.06 -19.14 -7.53
CA ILE A 65 2.08 -18.19 -6.41
C ILE A 65 2.23 -18.89 -5.06
N TRP A 66 1.57 -20.04 -4.87
CA TRP A 66 1.68 -20.82 -3.63
C TRP A 66 3.03 -21.52 -3.49
N ASP A 67 3.65 -21.96 -4.59
CA ASP A 67 5.03 -22.47 -4.59
C ASP A 67 6.00 -21.37 -4.14
N PHE A 68 5.88 -20.16 -4.72
CA PHE A 68 6.69 -19.03 -4.29
C PHE A 68 6.50 -18.70 -2.80
N TRP A 69 5.26 -18.52 -2.32
CA TRP A 69 5.02 -18.19 -0.92
C TRP A 69 5.44 -19.31 0.03
N GLY A 70 5.17 -20.57 -0.33
CA GLY A 70 5.54 -21.75 0.48
C GLY A 70 7.04 -21.93 0.64
N LEU A 71 7.83 -21.54 -0.37
CA LEU A 71 9.29 -21.58 -0.33
C LEU A 71 9.93 -20.32 0.25
N ARG A 72 9.15 -19.26 0.51
CA ARG A 72 9.62 -17.95 1.00
C ARG A 72 8.86 -17.56 2.27
N PRO A 73 9.21 -18.13 3.43
CA PRO A 73 8.48 -17.91 4.69
C PRO A 73 8.48 -16.45 5.14
N GLU A 74 9.40 -15.60 4.66
CA GLU A 74 9.37 -14.16 4.91
C GLU A 74 8.10 -13.47 4.38
N SER A 75 7.42 -14.08 3.41
CA SER A 75 6.18 -13.56 2.82
C SER A 75 4.95 -13.71 3.72
N THR A 76 5.01 -14.59 4.72
CA THR A 76 3.86 -15.03 5.52
C THR A 76 3.06 -13.87 6.09
N HIS A 77 3.72 -12.85 6.65
CA HIS A 77 3.04 -11.72 7.28
C HIS A 77 2.19 -10.92 6.27
N GLN A 78 2.76 -10.65 5.09
CA GLN A 78 2.04 -9.97 4.02
C GLN A 78 0.97 -10.86 3.39
N VAL A 79 1.18 -12.18 3.28
CA VAL A 79 0.15 -13.13 2.81
C VAL A 79 -1.04 -13.14 3.75
N MET A 80 -0.82 -13.17 5.07
CA MET A 80 -1.92 -13.07 6.06
C MET A 80 -2.68 -11.75 5.92
N PHE A 81 -1.98 -10.63 5.71
CA PHE A 81 -2.61 -9.34 5.46
C PHE A 81 -3.44 -9.35 4.17
N LEU A 82 -2.87 -9.87 3.07
CA LEU A 82 -3.54 -9.98 1.77
C LEU A 82 -4.78 -10.89 1.83
N MET A 83 -4.73 -11.97 2.60
CA MET A 83 -5.83 -12.92 2.73
C MET A 83 -6.90 -12.49 3.75
N SER A 84 -6.63 -11.44 4.54
CA SER A 84 -7.66 -10.76 5.34
C SER A 84 -8.64 -9.97 4.45
N ASP A 85 -9.68 -9.39 5.04
CA ASP A 85 -10.62 -8.53 4.32
C ASP A 85 -9.93 -7.32 3.66
N ARG A 86 -8.77 -6.88 4.17
CA ARG A 86 -8.02 -5.75 3.57
C ARG A 86 -7.44 -6.05 2.18
N GLY A 87 -7.44 -7.31 1.74
CA GLY A 87 -7.06 -7.65 0.36
C GLY A 87 -8.10 -7.28 -0.69
N THR A 88 -9.32 -6.95 -0.27
CA THR A 88 -10.44 -6.55 -1.15
C THR A 88 -11.10 -5.27 -0.61
N PRO A 89 -10.41 -4.12 -0.65
CA PRO A 89 -10.97 -2.86 -0.15
C PRO A 89 -12.22 -2.45 -0.93
N ASP A 90 -13.18 -1.84 -0.24
CA ASP A 90 -14.41 -1.29 -0.82
C ASP A 90 -14.13 0.11 -1.38
N GLY A 91 -13.59 0.17 -2.60
CA GLY A 91 -13.12 1.40 -3.22
C GLY A 91 -11.82 1.94 -2.62
N PHE A 92 -11.28 3.01 -3.21
CA PHE A 92 -9.98 3.56 -2.79
C PHE A 92 -10.06 4.52 -1.60
N ARG A 93 -11.24 5.07 -1.29
CA ARG A 93 -11.41 6.12 -0.27
C ARG A 93 -11.34 5.62 1.16
N PHE A 94 -11.55 4.32 1.38
CA PHE A 94 -11.66 3.72 2.71
C PHE A 94 -10.51 2.75 3.01
N MET A 95 -9.33 2.98 2.44
CA MET A 95 -8.12 2.23 2.77
C MET A 95 -7.05 3.14 3.33
N HIS A 96 -6.18 2.59 4.18
CA HIS A 96 -4.96 3.29 4.60
C HIS A 96 -3.94 3.29 3.46
N GLY A 97 -2.96 4.20 3.55
CA GLY A 97 -1.72 4.14 2.79
C GLY A 97 -0.53 4.05 3.74
N TYR A 98 0.54 3.37 3.34
CA TYR A 98 1.72 3.14 4.16
C TYR A 98 2.98 3.18 3.30
N GLY A 99 3.98 3.94 3.75
CA GLY A 99 5.30 3.95 3.12
C GLY A 99 5.98 2.57 3.14
N GLY A 100 5.60 1.69 4.08
CA GLY A 100 6.11 0.32 4.24
C GLY A 100 7.54 0.29 4.78
N HIS A 101 8.48 0.82 4.00
CA HIS A 101 9.88 0.97 4.33
C HIS A 101 10.12 1.94 5.50
N ALA A 102 11.25 1.75 6.19
CA ALA A 102 11.83 2.77 7.05
C ALA A 102 12.62 3.77 6.21
N PHE A 103 12.33 5.04 6.38
CA PHE A 103 13.04 6.17 5.75
C PHE A 103 13.90 6.87 6.81
N LYS A 104 14.70 7.85 6.36
CA LYS A 104 15.47 8.72 7.24
C LYS A 104 15.04 10.16 7.01
N MET A 105 14.65 10.86 8.08
CA MET A 105 14.46 12.31 8.08
C MET A 105 15.66 12.96 8.75
N VAL A 106 15.95 14.21 8.37
CA VAL A 106 17.07 14.98 8.91
C VAL A 106 16.54 16.37 9.27
N ASN A 107 16.82 16.83 10.48
CA ASN A 107 16.39 18.16 10.93
C ASN A 107 17.36 19.27 10.43
N ALA A 108 17.06 20.53 10.78
CA ALA A 108 17.87 21.68 10.38
C ALA A 108 19.30 21.67 10.97
N GLN A 109 19.56 20.88 12.02
CA GLN A 109 20.87 20.69 12.64
C GLN A 109 21.66 19.53 12.02
N GLY A 110 21.09 18.81 11.05
CA GLY A 110 21.73 17.65 10.43
C GLY A 110 21.54 16.34 11.21
N GLU A 111 20.70 16.33 12.25
CA GLU A 111 20.48 15.16 13.09
C GLU A 111 19.47 14.21 12.44
N PRO A 112 19.83 12.93 12.21
CA PRO A 112 18.96 11.97 11.55
C PRO A 112 18.03 11.24 12.52
N ILE A 113 16.85 10.89 12.03
CA ILE A 113 15.91 9.98 12.72
C ILE A 113 15.26 9.04 11.70
N TYR A 114 15.02 7.78 12.07
CA TYR A 114 14.28 6.87 11.20
C TYR A 114 12.78 7.14 11.31
N CYS A 115 12.05 6.98 10.20
CA CYS A 115 10.61 7.16 10.19
C CYS A 115 9.86 6.14 9.32
N LYS A 116 8.59 5.92 9.65
CA LYS A 116 7.60 5.27 8.77
C LYS A 116 6.41 6.19 8.56
N PHE A 117 5.92 6.27 7.33
CA PHE A 117 4.77 7.10 6.95
C PHE A 117 3.47 6.32 6.88
N HIS A 118 2.39 6.92 7.39
CA HIS A 118 1.05 6.31 7.46
C HIS A 118 -0.01 7.33 7.03
N PHE A 119 -0.70 7.09 5.92
CA PHE A 119 -1.93 7.80 5.56
C PHE A 119 -3.13 7.08 6.15
N ARG A 120 -3.74 7.67 7.18
CA ARG A 120 -4.88 7.09 7.87
C ARG A 120 -6.20 7.64 7.33
N ALA A 121 -6.94 6.77 6.66
CA ALA A 121 -8.37 6.97 6.42
C ALA A 121 -9.13 6.98 7.75
N GLU A 122 -10.17 7.80 7.86
CA GLU A 122 -11.02 7.88 9.05
C GLU A 122 -11.79 6.58 9.29
N LYS A 123 -12.20 5.91 8.21
CA LYS A 123 -12.95 4.65 8.22
C LYS A 123 -12.32 3.67 7.25
N ILE A 124 -12.32 2.39 7.63
CA ILE A 124 -11.96 1.30 6.73
C ILE A 124 -13.19 0.52 6.33
N LYS A 125 -13.29 0.23 5.03
CA LYS A 125 -14.33 -0.62 4.45
C LYS A 125 -13.70 -1.63 3.51
N ASN A 126 -14.19 -2.86 3.59
CA ASN A 126 -13.73 -3.98 2.78
C ASN A 126 -14.93 -4.75 2.24
N LEU A 127 -14.76 -5.33 1.05
CA LEU A 127 -15.71 -6.23 0.43
C LEU A 127 -15.46 -7.66 0.93
N SER A 128 -16.54 -8.43 1.09
CA SER A 128 -16.41 -9.89 1.21
C SER A 128 -15.88 -10.47 -0.10
N ALA A 129 -15.26 -11.67 -0.05
CA ALA A 129 -14.78 -12.33 -1.26
C ALA A 129 -15.87 -12.56 -2.33
N LYS A 130 -17.10 -12.88 -1.89
CA LYS A 130 -18.26 -13.06 -2.78
C LYS A 130 -18.64 -11.74 -3.46
N GLU A 131 -18.64 -10.65 -2.71
CA GLU A 131 -19.02 -9.34 -3.23
C GLU A 131 -17.95 -8.77 -4.16
N ALA A 132 -16.68 -8.93 -3.80
CA ALA A 132 -15.55 -8.57 -4.66
C ALA A 132 -15.60 -9.31 -6.01
N LEU A 133 -15.92 -10.61 -6.00
CA LEU A 133 -16.10 -11.41 -7.22
C LEU A 133 -17.28 -10.92 -8.06
N ARG A 134 -18.43 -10.66 -7.43
CA ARG A 134 -19.63 -10.17 -8.10
C ARG A 134 -19.38 -8.83 -8.78
N LEU A 135 -18.87 -7.86 -8.04
CA LEU A 135 -18.51 -6.54 -8.58
C LEU A 135 -17.41 -6.64 -9.65
N GLY A 136 -16.45 -7.56 -9.51
CA GLY A 136 -15.42 -7.74 -10.53
C GLY A 136 -15.95 -8.22 -11.89
N GLY A 137 -17.14 -8.83 -11.92
CA GLY A 137 -17.83 -9.18 -13.17
C GLY A 137 -18.82 -8.13 -13.65
N GLU A 138 -19.58 -7.52 -12.73
CA GLU A 138 -20.63 -6.55 -13.08
C GLU A 138 -20.09 -5.12 -13.32
N ASP A 139 -19.01 -4.75 -12.64
CA ASP A 139 -18.46 -3.40 -12.58
C ASP A 139 -16.94 -3.44 -12.33
N PRO A 140 -16.14 -3.86 -13.34
CA PRO A 140 -14.71 -4.05 -13.16
C PRO A 140 -13.96 -2.77 -12.79
N ASP A 141 -14.52 -1.59 -13.07
CA ASP A 141 -13.93 -0.26 -12.76
C ASP A 141 -14.54 0.38 -11.49
N TYR A 142 -15.12 -0.44 -10.60
CA TYR A 142 -15.85 -0.01 -9.41
C TYR A 142 -15.10 1.03 -8.56
N ALA A 143 -13.82 0.78 -8.25
CA ALA A 143 -13.07 1.62 -7.32
C ALA A 143 -12.67 2.96 -7.95
N ILE A 144 -12.30 2.95 -9.24
CA ILE A 144 -12.05 4.16 -10.03
C ILE A 144 -13.32 5.00 -10.10
N LYS A 145 -14.46 4.38 -10.43
CA LYS A 145 -15.75 5.06 -10.55
C LYS A 145 -16.23 5.64 -9.21
N ASP A 146 -16.05 4.92 -8.09
CA ASP A 146 -16.34 5.44 -6.74
C ASP A 146 -15.54 6.71 -6.46
N LEU A 147 -14.22 6.68 -6.67
CA LEU A 147 -13.35 7.83 -6.39
C LEU A 147 -13.70 9.04 -7.26
N TYR A 148 -13.87 8.83 -8.57
CA TYR A 148 -14.23 9.90 -9.51
C TYR A 148 -15.54 10.57 -9.09
N ASN A 149 -16.60 9.77 -8.88
CA ASN A 149 -17.93 10.28 -8.53
C ASN A 149 -17.95 10.98 -7.17
N ALA A 150 -17.17 10.51 -6.19
CA ALA A 150 -17.06 11.16 -4.90
C ALA A 150 -16.48 12.58 -5.04
N ILE A 151 -15.42 12.74 -5.83
CA ILE A 151 -14.81 14.05 -6.06
C ILE A 151 -15.76 14.96 -6.85
N GLU A 152 -16.42 14.47 -7.90
CA GLU A 152 -17.41 15.26 -8.66
C GLU A 152 -18.56 15.77 -7.78
N LYS A 153 -18.97 14.98 -6.77
CA LYS A 153 -20.05 15.33 -5.83
C LYS A 153 -19.59 16.22 -4.67
N GLY A 154 -18.30 16.56 -4.58
CA GLY A 154 -17.74 17.30 -3.46
C GLY A 154 -17.51 16.46 -2.19
N GLU A 155 -17.65 15.14 -2.27
CA GLU A 155 -17.36 14.18 -1.17
C GLU A 155 -15.87 13.84 -1.11
N TYR A 156 -15.04 14.87 -0.91
CA TYR A 156 -13.59 14.76 -0.99
C TYR A 156 -13.01 13.79 0.05
N PRO A 157 -12.36 12.68 -0.37
CA PRO A 157 -11.74 11.76 0.57
C PRO A 157 -10.52 12.39 1.22
N LYS A 158 -10.31 12.06 2.50
CA LYS A 158 -9.27 12.61 3.35
C LYS A 158 -8.48 11.52 4.07
N TRP A 159 -7.19 11.78 4.23
CA TRP A 159 -6.29 10.95 5.03
C TRP A 159 -5.48 11.83 5.97
N THR A 160 -5.37 11.42 7.23
CA THR A 160 -4.41 12.02 8.17
C THR A 160 -3.05 11.38 7.94
N LEU A 161 -2.06 12.17 7.54
CA LEU A 161 -0.67 11.74 7.50
C LEU A 161 -0.14 11.68 8.93
N CYS A 162 0.35 10.50 9.31
CA CYS A 162 1.04 10.25 10.56
C CYS A 162 2.43 9.67 10.28
N ILE A 163 3.33 9.86 11.23
CA ILE A 163 4.66 9.24 11.23
C ILE A 163 4.91 8.45 12.51
N GLN A 164 5.66 7.37 12.40
CA GLN A 164 6.40 6.77 13.51
C GLN A 164 7.84 7.26 13.45
N LEU A 165 8.48 7.44 14.61
CA LEU A 165 9.88 7.86 14.72
C LEU A 165 10.65 6.85 15.55
N MET A 166 11.89 6.56 15.16
CA MET A 166 12.80 5.66 15.87
C MET A 166 14.21 6.26 15.86
N THR A 167 14.81 6.45 17.03
CA THR A 167 16.20 6.92 17.14
C THR A 167 17.18 5.82 16.72
N PHE A 168 18.44 6.17 16.51
CA PHE A 168 19.47 5.22 16.11
C PHE A 168 19.77 4.21 17.23
N GLU A 169 19.73 4.65 18.49
CA GLU A 169 19.89 3.81 19.67
C GLU A 169 18.72 2.83 19.81
N GLN A 170 17.49 3.31 19.59
CA GLN A 170 16.30 2.47 19.57
C GLN A 170 16.36 1.43 18.45
N ALA A 171 16.79 1.83 17.25
CA ALA A 171 16.96 0.93 16.11
C ALA A 171 18.01 -0.17 16.39
N ALA A 172 19.12 0.18 17.06
CA ALA A 172 20.16 -0.77 17.45
C ALA A 172 19.69 -1.76 18.54
N ALA A 173 18.78 -1.31 19.41
CA ALA A 173 18.20 -2.14 20.47
C ALA A 173 16.91 -2.88 20.05
N PHE A 174 16.38 -2.62 18.85
CA PHE A 174 15.12 -3.20 18.41
C PHE A 174 15.27 -4.72 18.25
N PRO A 175 14.36 -5.55 18.81
CA PRO A 175 14.49 -7.00 18.81
C PRO A 175 14.40 -7.66 17.42
N MET A 176 13.99 -6.89 16.41
CA MET A 176 13.93 -7.29 15.01
C MET A 176 14.74 -6.30 14.18
N ASN A 177 14.97 -6.59 12.89
CA ASN A 177 15.55 -5.60 11.99
C ASN A 177 14.50 -4.50 11.67
N PRO A 178 14.73 -3.23 12.05
CA PRO A 178 13.77 -2.15 11.82
C PRO A 178 13.65 -1.76 10.33
N PHE A 179 14.59 -2.20 9.49
CA PHE A 179 14.63 -1.99 8.04
C PHE A 179 14.06 -3.16 7.23
N ASP A 180 13.69 -4.27 7.87
CA ASP A 180 13.02 -5.39 7.22
C ASP A 180 11.57 -5.00 6.89
N ILE A 181 11.24 -4.85 5.60
CA ILE A 181 9.90 -4.48 5.13
C ILE A 181 8.82 -5.54 5.46
N THR A 182 9.20 -6.75 5.87
CA THR A 182 8.25 -7.76 6.36
C THR A 182 7.88 -7.55 7.84
N LYS A 183 8.38 -6.48 8.49
CA LYS A 183 8.15 -6.13 9.89
C LYS A 183 7.49 -4.76 10.05
N ILE A 184 6.60 -4.67 11.04
CA ILE A 184 6.02 -3.40 11.51
C ILE A 184 6.75 -2.91 12.76
N TRP A 185 6.68 -1.61 13.02
CA TRP A 185 7.05 -1.05 14.31
C TRP A 185 5.80 -0.99 15.20
N PRO A 186 5.77 -1.68 16.35
CA PRO A 186 4.56 -1.74 17.17
C PRO A 186 4.10 -0.35 17.61
N HIS A 187 2.83 0.00 17.37
CA HIS A 187 2.30 1.32 17.72
C HIS A 187 2.36 1.63 19.24
N LYS A 188 2.43 0.61 20.09
CA LYS A 188 2.57 0.79 21.55
C LYS A 188 3.96 1.35 21.91
N GLU A 189 4.99 0.95 21.19
CA GLU A 189 6.38 1.36 21.43
C GLU A 189 6.73 2.62 20.61
N TYR A 190 6.23 2.67 19.37
CA TYR A 190 6.46 3.76 18.42
C TYR A 190 5.09 4.34 18.01
N PRO A 191 4.50 5.25 18.81
CA PRO A 191 3.18 5.77 18.54
C PRO A 191 3.13 6.59 17.26
N LEU A 192 1.93 6.68 16.68
CA LEU A 192 1.68 7.52 15.51
C LEU A 192 1.59 8.98 15.92
N ILE A 193 2.39 9.82 15.27
CA ILE A 193 2.42 11.27 15.45
C ILE A 193 1.73 11.91 14.24
N PRO A 194 0.60 12.63 14.40
CA PRO A 194 -0.04 13.34 13.31
C PRO A 194 0.85 14.46 12.75
N VAL A 195 0.90 14.58 11.42
CA VAL A 195 1.68 15.60 10.69
C VAL A 195 0.75 16.56 9.94
N GLY A 196 -0.28 16.04 9.28
CA GLY A 196 -1.19 16.86 8.49
C GLY A 196 -2.31 16.04 7.84
N THR A 197 -3.05 16.67 6.94
CA THR A 197 -4.18 16.02 6.24
C THR A 197 -4.02 16.19 4.73
N MET A 198 -4.15 15.08 4.00
CA MET A 198 -4.25 15.05 2.55
C MET A 198 -5.73 14.97 2.16
N THR A 199 -6.18 15.81 1.23
CA THR A 199 -7.54 15.79 0.66
C THR A 199 -7.44 15.69 -0.85
N LEU A 200 -8.14 14.75 -1.48
CA LEU A 200 -8.27 14.71 -2.94
C LEU A 200 -9.55 15.45 -3.33
N ASN A 201 -9.40 16.56 -4.06
CA ASN A 201 -10.51 17.48 -4.36
C ASN A 201 -10.64 17.85 -5.84
N ARG A 202 -9.91 17.16 -6.73
CA ARG A 202 -9.92 17.44 -8.16
C ARG A 202 -9.68 16.15 -8.93
N ASN A 203 -10.56 15.86 -9.89
CA ASN A 203 -10.37 14.78 -10.84
C ASN A 203 -9.37 15.19 -11.95
N PRO A 204 -8.69 14.22 -12.57
CA PRO A 204 -7.92 14.50 -13.78
C PRO A 204 -8.85 15.01 -14.88
N LYS A 205 -8.37 15.96 -15.68
CA LYS A 205 -9.08 16.41 -16.89
C LYS A 205 -8.91 15.39 -18.00
N ASN A 206 -7.78 14.70 -18.04
CA ASN A 206 -7.51 13.62 -18.96
C ASN A 206 -6.77 12.48 -18.26
N TYR A 207 -7.43 11.33 -18.15
CA TYR A 207 -6.89 10.15 -17.44
C TYR A 207 -5.59 9.60 -18.05
N PHE A 208 -5.36 9.77 -19.36
CA PHE A 208 -4.16 9.24 -20.00
C PHE A 208 -2.94 10.17 -19.82
N ALA A 209 -3.16 11.48 -19.74
CA ALA A 209 -2.10 12.47 -19.69
C ALA A 209 -1.63 12.82 -18.27
N GLU A 210 -2.45 12.56 -17.25
CA GLU A 210 -2.21 12.86 -15.83
C GLU A 210 -2.08 11.58 -15.01
#